data_AF-A0A946IS21-F1
#
_entry.id   AF-A0A946IS21-F1
#
_cell.length_a   1.000
_cell.length_b   1.000
_cell.length_c   1.000
_cell.angle_alpha   90.00
_cell.angle_beta   90.00
_cell.angle_gamma   90.00
#
_symmetry.space_group_name_H-M   'P 1'
#
loop_
_entity.id
_entity.type
_entity.pdbx_description
1 polymer ?
#
loop_
_entity_poly.entity_id
_entity_poly.type
_entity_poly.pdbx_seq_one_letter_code
_entity_poly.pdbx_strand_id
1 'polypeptide(L)'
;MKLLMSIFKMTCKDVYPLISEEMDRPLSLGGKIRLKMHLAMCSLCGMYSQQLQVLRNLAQKLSKEDSEVIETASLKPETKEKLQNYIKEHI
;
A
#
# COMPACT_ATOMS: atom_id res chain seq x y z
N MET A 1 16.59 -22.06 -4.41
CA MET A 1 15.76 -20.84 -4.41
C MET A 1 15.82 -20.04 -5.72
N LYS A 2 17.00 -19.76 -6.30
CA LYS A 2 17.11 -19.06 -7.60
C LYS A 2 16.37 -19.73 -8.77
N LEU A 3 16.29 -21.07 -8.81
CA LEU A 3 15.59 -21.80 -9.88
C LEU A 3 14.06 -21.61 -9.89
N LEU A 4 13.44 -21.43 -8.72
CA LEU A 4 11.98 -21.25 -8.60
C LEU A 4 11.53 -19.84 -9.03
N MET A 5 12.42 -18.84 -8.98
CA MET A 5 12.18 -17.46 -9.45
C MET A 5 12.17 -17.33 -10.99
N SER A 6 12.63 -18.35 -11.73
CA SER A 6 12.62 -18.34 -13.19
C SER A 6 11.30 -18.88 -13.78
N ILE A 7 10.52 -19.63 -12.99
CA ILE A 7 9.21 -20.17 -13.40
C ILE A 7 8.09 -19.14 -13.12
N PHE A 8 8.24 -18.34 -12.06
CA PHE A 8 7.36 -17.21 -11.74
C PHE A 8 8.12 -15.90 -11.86
N LYS A 9 7.81 -15.12 -12.90
CA LYS A 9 8.45 -13.87 -13.38
C LYS A 9 8.46 -12.68 -12.38
N MET A 10 8.61 -12.91 -11.08
CA MET A 10 8.53 -11.88 -10.03
C MET A 10 9.60 -12.10 -8.96
N THR A 11 10.53 -11.17 -8.85
CA THR A 11 11.56 -11.15 -7.81
C THR A 11 11.04 -10.48 -6.55
N CYS A 12 11.74 -10.64 -5.41
CA CYS A 12 11.37 -9.93 -4.17
C CYS A 12 11.35 -8.40 -4.38
N LYS A 13 12.22 -7.86 -5.24
CA LYS A 13 12.27 -6.43 -5.57
C LYS A 13 10.99 -5.96 -6.27
N ASP A 14 10.39 -6.81 -7.10
CA ASP A 14 9.12 -6.52 -7.78
C ASP A 14 7.92 -6.68 -6.83
N VAL A 15 8.07 -7.48 -5.78
CA VAL A 15 7.00 -7.80 -4.81
C VAL A 15 6.83 -6.68 -3.78
N TYR A 16 7.91 -6.06 -3.29
CA TYR A 16 7.81 -5.01 -2.27
C TYR A 16 6.84 -3.88 -2.64
N PRO A 17 6.89 -3.29 -3.86
CA PRO A 17 5.93 -2.26 -4.27
C PRO A 17 4.50 -2.79 -4.35
N LEU A 18 4.30 -4.03 -4.82
CA LEU A 18 2.98 -4.65 -4.91
C LEU A 18 2.33 -4.90 -3.53
N ILE A 19 3.14 -5.27 -2.53
CA ILE A 19 2.67 -5.38 -1.14
C ILE A 19 2.20 -4.02 -0.64
N SER A 20 2.95 -2.95 -0.93
CA SER A 20 2.55 -1.59 -0.56
C SER A 20 1.27 -1.16 -1.29
N GLU A 21 1.23 -1.38 -2.60
CA GLU A 21 0.11 -0.99 -3.45
C GLU A 21 -1.19 -1.69 -3.04
N GLU A 22 -1.16 -2.98 -2.64
CA GLU A 22 -2.35 -3.69 -2.13
C GLU A 22 -2.98 -3.02 -0.91
N MET A 23 -2.17 -2.32 -0.10
CA MET A 23 -2.69 -1.61 1.06
C MET A 23 -3.39 -0.31 0.66
N ASP A 24 -2.89 0.38 -0.36
CA ASP A 24 -3.41 1.69 -0.75
C ASP A 24 -4.58 1.58 -1.73
N ARG A 25 -4.57 0.56 -2.58
CA ARG A 25 -5.62 0.29 -3.57
C ARG A 25 -5.78 -1.21 -3.84
N PRO A 26 -6.96 -1.65 -4.29
CA PRO A 26 -7.12 -3.01 -4.77
C PRO A 26 -6.19 -3.29 -5.96
N LEU A 27 -5.41 -4.38 -5.87
CA LEU A 27 -4.63 -4.87 -7.01
C LEU A 27 -5.55 -5.47 -8.08
N SER A 28 -5.07 -5.47 -9.32
CA SER A 28 -5.67 -6.29 -10.39
C SER A 28 -5.68 -7.78 -9.99
N LEU A 29 -6.65 -8.55 -10.48
CA LEU A 29 -6.78 -9.98 -10.18
C LEU A 29 -5.48 -10.75 -10.45
N GLY A 30 -4.82 -10.47 -11.58
CA GLY A 30 -3.54 -11.06 -11.94
C GLY A 30 -2.40 -10.64 -10.99
N GLY A 31 -2.38 -9.37 -10.56
CA GLY A 31 -1.43 -8.88 -9.56
C GLY A 31 -1.60 -9.59 -8.22
N LYS A 32 -2.84 -9.75 -7.77
CA LYS A 32 -3.18 -10.42 -6.51
C LYS A 32 -2.77 -11.90 -6.50
N ILE A 33 -3.02 -12.62 -7.60
CA ILE A 33 -2.63 -14.04 -7.72
C ILE A 33 -1.10 -14.16 -7.67
N ARG A 34 -0.37 -13.36 -8.46
CA ARG A 34 1.11 -13.39 -8.47
C ARG A 34 1.70 -13.05 -7.09
N LEU A 35 1.14 -12.05 -6.42
CA LEU A 35 1.54 -11.67 -5.07
C LEU A 35 1.35 -12.82 -4.08
N LYS A 36 0.14 -13.41 -4.02
CA LYS A 36 -0.15 -14.54 -3.13
C LYS A 36 0.78 -15.73 -3.35
N MET A 37 1.05 -16.08 -4.61
CA MET A 37 1.99 -17.15 -4.94
C MET A 37 3.40 -16.85 -4.43
N HIS A 38 3.89 -15.62 -4.58
CA HIS A 38 5.21 -15.23 -4.08
C HIS A 38 5.29 -15.26 -2.54
N LEU A 39 4.27 -14.75 -1.85
CA LEU A 39 4.22 -14.79 -0.39
C LEU A 39 4.20 -16.22 0.17
N ALA A 40 3.55 -17.16 -0.53
CA ALA A 40 3.52 -18.57 -0.13
C ALA A 40 4.88 -19.27 -0.23
N MET A 41 5.75 -18.83 -1.16
CA MET A 41 7.06 -19.44 -1.38
C MET A 41 8.24 -18.67 -0.76
N CYS A 42 8.04 -17.42 -0.35
CA CYS A 42 9.08 -16.55 0.18
C CYS A 42 8.69 -16.02 1.57
N SER A 43 9.24 -16.66 2.60
CA SER A 43 9.00 -16.28 4.00
C SER A 43 9.41 -14.84 4.31
N LEU A 44 10.48 -14.33 3.68
CA LEU A 44 10.93 -12.95 3.86
C LEU A 44 9.88 -11.93 3.40
N CYS A 45 9.30 -12.14 2.22
CA CYS A 45 8.23 -11.28 1.71
C CYS A 45 6.95 -11.43 2.53
N GLY A 46 6.65 -12.65 3.03
CA GLY A 46 5.56 -12.88 3.98
C GLY A 46 5.72 -12.08 5.28
N MET A 47 6.92 -12.09 5.86
CA MET A 47 7.25 -11.32 7.06
C MET A 47 7.15 -9.82 6.81
N TYR A 48 7.69 -9.32 5.70
CA TYR A 48 7.58 -7.91 5.33
C TYR A 48 6.12 -7.46 5.19
N SER A 49 5.28 -8.27 4.53
CA SER A 49 3.84 -8.00 4.41
C SER A 49 3.16 -7.87 5.77
N GLN A 50 3.46 -8.76 6.71
CA GLN A 50 2.92 -8.71 8.08
C GLN A 50 3.40 -7.47 8.84
N GLN A 51 4.69 -7.13 8.76
CA GLN A 51 5.24 -5.93 9.40
C GLN A 51 4.55 -4.66 8.91
N LEU A 52 4.32 -4.58 7.60
CA LEU A 52 3.70 -3.42 6.99
C LEU A 52 2.21 -3.29 7.37
N GLN A 53 1.49 -4.42 7.49
CA GLN A 53 0.13 -4.44 8.05
C GLN A 53 0.09 -3.98 9.51
N VAL A 54 1.04 -4.40 10.34
CA VAL A 54 1.15 -3.93 11.73
C VAL A 54 1.36 -2.42 11.77
N LEU A 55 2.29 -1.90 10.98
CA LEU A 55 2.56 -0.46 10.89
C LEU A 55 1.31 0.32 10.48
N ARG A 56 0.59 -0.15 9.45
CA ARG A 56 -0.65 0.47 8.99
C ARG A 56 -1.72 0.48 10.08
N ASN A 57 -1.91 -0.64 10.77
CA ASN A 57 -2.90 -0.75 11.83
C ASN A 57 -2.57 0.15 13.03
N LEU A 58 -1.29 0.26 13.40
CA LEU A 58 -0.84 1.19 14.44
C LEU A 58 -1.09 2.64 14.04
N ALA A 59 -0.69 3.02 12.82
CA ALA A 59 -0.94 4.37 12.31
C ALA A 59 -2.43 4.72 12.32
N GLN A 60 -3.29 3.80 11.86
CA GLN A 60 -4.74 4.00 11.87
C GLN A 60 -5.34 4.10 13.28
N LYS A 61 -4.78 3.39 14.27
CA LYS A 61 -5.22 3.51 15.67
C LYS A 61 -4.82 4.85 16.26
N LEU A 62 -3.58 5.28 16.06
CA LEU A 62 -3.09 6.59 16.51
C LEU A 62 -3.91 7.73 15.90
N SER A 63 -4.19 7.68 14.59
CA SER A 63 -5.05 8.68 13.94
C SER A 63 -6.48 8.72 14.48
N LYS A 64 -7.00 7.60 15.02
CA LYS A 64 -8.31 7.56 15.68
C LYS A 64 -8.26 8.09 17.10
N GLU A 65 -7.18 7.86 17.83
CA GLU A 65 -6.96 8.41 19.18
C GLU A 65 -6.78 9.94 19.14
N ASP A 66 -6.15 10.47 18.09
CA ASP A 66 -5.99 11.92 17.84
C ASP A 66 -7.26 12.59 17.24
N SER A 67 -8.41 11.90 17.21
CA SER A 67 -9.61 12.40 16.52
C SER A 67 -10.18 13.70 17.08
N GLU A 68 -9.92 14.04 18.35
CA GLU A 68 -10.29 15.36 18.89
C GLU A 68 -9.50 16.53 18.25
N VAL A 69 -8.31 16.26 17.69
CA VAL A 69 -7.46 17.28 17.05
C VAL A 69 -7.68 17.32 15.53
N ILE A 70 -7.93 16.17 14.89
CA ILE A 70 -8.04 16.05 13.42
C ILE A 70 -9.42 16.46 12.88
N GLU A 71 -10.49 16.41 13.68
CA GLU A 71 -11.84 16.83 13.25
C GLU A 71 -11.90 18.32 12.87
N THR A 72 -10.97 19.13 13.39
CA THR A 72 -10.80 20.54 13.00
C THR A 72 -9.86 20.76 11.81
N ALA A 73 -9.13 19.73 11.38
CA ALA A 73 -8.16 19.79 10.27
C ALA A 73 -8.81 19.56 8.90
N SER A 74 -10.06 20.01 8.71
CA SER A 74 -10.65 20.07 7.37
C SER A 74 -9.91 21.13 6.56
N LEU A 75 -9.42 20.75 5.38
CA LEU A 75 -8.92 21.72 4.41
C LEU A 75 -9.97 22.81 4.21
N LYS A 76 -9.56 24.08 4.31
CA LYS A 76 -10.43 25.19 3.94
C LYS A 76 -10.97 24.94 2.53
N PRO A 77 -12.26 25.17 2.27
CA PRO A 77 -12.89 24.82 1.00
C PRO A 77 -12.13 25.42 -0.21
N GLU A 78 -11.62 26.65 -0.08
CA GLU A 78 -10.81 27.32 -1.10
C GLU A 78 -9.49 26.59 -1.40
N THR A 79 -8.78 26.09 -0.39
CA THR A 79 -7.52 25.35 -0.57
C THR A 79 -7.76 24.01 -1.24
N LYS A 80 -8.86 23.34 -0.88
CA LYS A 80 -9.27 22.07 -1.49
C LYS A 80 -9.56 22.24 -2.98
N GLU A 81 -10.29 23.29 -3.35
CA GLU A 81 -10.63 23.58 -4.75
C GLU A 81 -9.40 23.91 -5.60
N LYS A 82 -8.47 24.73 -5.08
CA LYS A 82 -7.19 25.03 -5.74
C LYS A 82 -6.38 23.76 -6.04
N LEU A 83 -6.26 22.87 -5.05
CA LEU A 83 -5.54 21.61 -5.21
C LEU A 83 -6.22 20.69 -6.23
N GLN A 84 -7.56 20.62 -6.22
CA GLN A 84 -8.31 19.80 -7.16
C GLN A 84 -8.15 20.28 -8.61
N ASN A 85 -8.17 21.59 -8.84
CA ASN A 85 -7.98 22.15 -10.18
C ASN A 85 -6.55 21.92 -10.67
N TYR A 86 -5.55 22.13 -9.82
CA TYR A 86 -4.15 21.90 -10.18
C TYR A 86 -3.90 20.44 -10.60
N ILE A 87 -4.43 19.48 -9.85
CA ILE A 87 -4.31 18.05 -10.19
C ILE A 87 -4.98 17.74 -11.52
N LYS A 88 -6.19 18.25 -11.77
CA LYS A 88 -6.91 18.03 -13.04
C LYS A 88 -6.18 18.61 -14.25
N GLU A 89 -5.42 19.69 -14.07
CA GLU A 89 -4.68 20.34 -15.16
C GLU A 89 -3.34 19.67 -15.48
N HIS A 90 -2.77 18.89 -14.54
CA HIS A 90 -1.38 18.41 -14.64
C HIS A 90 -1.22 16.88 -14.52
N ILE A 91 -2.29 16.13 -14.24
CA ILE A 91 -2.32 14.66 -14.16
C ILE A 91 -3.44 14.15 -15.06
#